data_AF-A0A1A6XVJ2-F1
#
_entry.id   AF-A0A1A6XVJ2-F1
#
_cell.length_a   1.000
_cell.length_b   1.000
_cell.length_c   1.000
_cell.angle_alpha   90.00
_cell.angle_beta   90.00
_cell.angle_gamma   90.00
#
_symmetry.space_group_name_H-M   'P 1'
#
loop_
_entity.id
_entity.type
_entity.pdbx_description
1 polymer ?
#
loop_
_entity_poly.entity_id
_entity_poly.type
_entity_poly.pdbx_seq_one_letter_code
_entity_poly.pdbx_strand_id
1 'polypeptide(L)'
;MRTAALLLPLALAAGFASAPLLAAPAVASPAEATRSQLHLQTFHPGPQAMFSVSSVLIEGRHDAILVNAQFGAADARRLVELIHASGKQLTTIYISHGDPDYYFGLATLHDAFPQARIVATAQTVAHIQQTQAGKLAYWGPKMGADVPARIVVPQVLDGDALQLEGQRLPLIGLDGPTPDRTVLWVPSLRAIVGGIPVVAGEHVWMADTQTPKSHTDWLQTLQRLQALKPKVVVPGHYAPGAALDASALRFTADYIRAFDAEAAKAKDSAALVKAMQVRYPTLAGVASLELSAKVAKGEMQWP
;
A
#
# COMPACT_ATOMS: atom_id res chain seq x y z
N MET A 1 -84.52 20.39 -63.61
CA MET A 1 -84.17 19.15 -64.32
C MET A 1 -82.90 18.58 -63.71
N ARG A 2 -82.89 17.26 -63.52
CA ARG A 2 -81.82 16.36 -63.03
C ARG A 2 -81.67 16.18 -61.51
N THR A 3 -82.10 14.99 -61.12
CA THR A 3 -81.96 14.22 -59.89
C THR A 3 -80.49 13.85 -59.59
N ALA A 4 -80.13 13.72 -58.31
CA ALA A 4 -79.04 12.85 -57.86
C ALA A 4 -79.29 12.37 -56.42
N ALA A 5 -79.19 11.06 -56.24
CA ALA A 5 -79.47 10.29 -55.04
C ALA A 5 -78.31 10.38 -54.02
N LEU A 6 -78.63 10.37 -52.72
CA LEU A 6 -77.65 10.14 -51.65
C LEU A 6 -77.80 8.70 -51.15
N LEU A 7 -76.74 7.91 -51.36
CA LEU A 7 -76.56 6.54 -50.88
C LEU A 7 -75.98 6.58 -49.45
N LEU A 8 -76.62 5.87 -48.51
CA LEU A 8 -76.06 5.49 -47.21
C LEU A 8 -75.02 4.37 -47.38
N PRO A 9 -73.88 4.40 -46.65
CA PRO A 9 -73.14 3.19 -46.35
C PRO A 9 -73.23 2.79 -44.87
N LEU A 10 -73.46 1.48 -44.69
CA LEU A 10 -73.44 0.70 -43.45
C LEU A 10 -72.18 0.92 -42.61
N ALA A 11 -72.35 0.99 -41.29
CA ALA A 11 -71.29 0.86 -40.31
C ALA A 11 -70.98 -0.63 -40.05
N LEU A 12 -69.72 -1.03 -40.22
CA LEU A 12 -69.19 -2.35 -39.86
C LEU A 12 -68.47 -2.23 -38.51
N ALA A 13 -68.99 -2.86 -37.46
CA ALA A 13 -68.35 -2.94 -36.16
C ALA A 13 -67.36 -4.12 -36.13
N ALA A 14 -66.05 -3.83 -36.02
CA ALA A 14 -65.02 -4.83 -35.79
C ALA A 14 -64.79 -5.00 -34.27
N GLY A 15 -65.11 -6.18 -33.74
CA GLY A 15 -64.80 -6.56 -32.36
C GLY A 15 -63.35 -7.06 -32.26
N PHE A 16 -62.54 -6.42 -31.42
CA PHE A 16 -61.21 -6.92 -31.05
C PHE A 16 -61.35 -7.80 -29.80
N ALA A 17 -61.05 -9.10 -29.93
CA ALA A 17 -60.91 -10.01 -28.80
C ALA A 17 -59.51 -9.87 -28.19
N SER A 18 -59.43 -9.49 -26.92
CA SER A 18 -58.18 -9.42 -26.15
C SER A 18 -57.82 -10.80 -25.60
N ALA A 19 -56.70 -11.37 -26.03
CA ALA A 19 -56.12 -12.56 -25.42
C ALA A 19 -55.29 -12.18 -24.17
N PRO A 20 -55.31 -12.95 -23.07
CA PRO A 20 -54.55 -12.65 -21.87
C PRO A 20 -53.05 -12.98 -22.07
N LEU A 21 -52.19 -12.00 -21.77
CA LEU A 21 -50.74 -12.19 -21.67
C LEU A 21 -50.40 -12.97 -20.40
N LEU A 22 -49.88 -14.18 -20.56
CA LEU A 22 -49.25 -14.94 -19.47
C LEU A 22 -47.92 -14.28 -19.09
N ALA A 23 -47.84 -13.76 -17.87
CA ALA A 23 -46.62 -13.19 -17.32
C ALA A 23 -45.57 -14.29 -17.11
N ALA A 24 -44.39 -14.12 -17.74
CA ALA A 24 -43.24 -14.97 -17.48
C ALA A 24 -42.75 -14.79 -16.03
N PRO A 25 -42.26 -15.85 -15.36
CA PRO A 25 -41.73 -15.74 -14.01
C PRO A 25 -40.48 -14.85 -14.00
N ALA A 26 -40.48 -13.85 -13.13
CA ALA A 26 -39.35 -12.96 -12.92
C ALA A 26 -38.15 -13.77 -12.41
N VAL A 27 -37.09 -13.83 -13.21
CA VAL A 27 -35.79 -14.32 -12.78
C VAL A 27 -35.28 -13.35 -11.71
N ALA A 28 -35.15 -13.84 -10.47
CA ALA A 28 -34.60 -13.05 -9.38
C ALA A 28 -33.21 -12.55 -9.76
N SER A 29 -33.01 -11.23 -9.70
CA SER A 29 -31.68 -10.64 -9.83
C SER A 29 -30.76 -11.22 -8.75
N PRO A 30 -29.48 -11.51 -9.04
CA PRO A 30 -28.55 -11.97 -8.03
C PRO A 30 -28.51 -10.91 -6.93
N ALA A 31 -28.80 -11.35 -5.69
CA ALA A 31 -28.76 -10.51 -4.51
C ALA A 31 -27.48 -9.67 -4.52
N GLU A 32 -27.61 -8.36 -4.31
CA GLU A 32 -26.49 -7.50 -3.95
C GLU A 32 -25.77 -8.16 -2.78
N ALA A 33 -24.64 -8.80 -3.07
CA ALA A 33 -23.71 -9.23 -2.06
C ALA A 33 -23.37 -7.96 -1.27
N THR A 34 -23.87 -7.88 -0.03
CA THR A 34 -23.50 -6.85 0.92
C THR A 34 -21.99 -6.88 1.02
N ARG A 35 -21.30 -5.97 0.32
CA ARG A 35 -19.84 -5.86 0.42
C ARG A 35 -19.53 -5.69 1.88
N SER A 36 -18.79 -6.62 2.47
CA SER A 36 -18.34 -6.49 3.85
C SER A 36 -17.66 -5.13 4.00
N GLN A 37 -17.98 -4.38 5.04
CA GLN A 37 -17.25 -3.14 5.30
C GLN A 37 -15.85 -3.55 5.78
N LEU A 38 -14.81 -3.14 5.06
CA LEU A 38 -13.44 -3.34 5.54
C LEU A 38 -13.10 -2.27 6.59
N HIS A 39 -12.21 -2.61 7.51
CA HIS A 39 -11.65 -1.67 8.48
C HIS A 39 -10.13 -1.71 8.43
N LEU A 40 -9.48 -0.59 8.76
CA LEU A 40 -8.03 -0.51 8.87
C LEU A 40 -7.67 -0.24 10.32
N GLN A 41 -6.82 -1.10 10.87
CA GLN A 41 -6.13 -0.84 12.13
C GLN A 41 -4.65 -0.64 11.82
N THR A 42 -4.16 0.59 12.02
CA THR A 42 -2.77 0.94 11.78
C THR A 42 -1.93 0.72 13.04
N PHE A 43 -0.74 0.16 12.85
CA PHE A 43 0.28 0.00 13.87
C PHE A 43 1.52 0.82 13.50
N HIS A 44 2.05 1.55 14.48
CA HIS A 44 3.33 2.22 14.43
C HIS A 44 4.15 1.78 15.65
N PRO A 45 5.42 1.38 15.48
CA PRO A 45 6.20 0.80 16.57
C PRO A 45 6.54 1.82 17.67
N GLY A 46 6.57 3.11 17.31
CA GLY A 46 6.73 4.23 18.25
C GLY A 46 8.13 4.83 18.18
N PRO A 47 8.41 5.87 19.00
CA PRO A 47 9.64 6.64 18.89
C PRO A 47 10.90 5.89 19.35
N GLN A 48 10.75 4.76 20.04
CA GLN A 48 11.88 3.94 20.48
C GLN A 48 12.29 2.87 19.46
N ALA A 49 11.51 2.70 18.40
CA ALA A 49 11.81 1.74 17.35
C ALA A 49 13.00 2.20 16.51
N MET A 50 13.80 1.25 16.03
CA MET A 50 14.92 1.56 15.13
C MET A 50 14.44 2.11 13.78
N PHE A 51 13.26 1.65 13.33
CA PHE A 51 12.62 2.10 12.11
C PHE A 51 11.15 2.44 12.38
N SER A 52 10.66 3.49 11.74
CA SER A 52 9.28 3.99 11.79
C SER A 52 8.35 3.29 10.78
N VAL A 53 8.63 2.01 10.47
CA VAL A 53 7.87 1.25 9.48
C VAL A 53 6.44 1.01 9.96
N SER A 54 5.46 1.18 9.08
CA SER A 54 4.06 0.94 9.42
C SER A 54 3.64 -0.50 9.12
N SER A 55 2.76 -1.01 9.98
CA SER A 55 1.97 -2.20 9.70
C SER A 55 0.50 -1.85 9.68
N VAL A 56 -0.28 -2.55 8.87
CA VAL A 56 -1.73 -2.33 8.77
C VAL A 56 -2.46 -3.66 8.79
N LEU A 57 -3.36 -3.83 9.75
CA LEU A 57 -4.34 -4.91 9.74
C LEU A 57 -5.57 -4.44 8.95
N ILE A 58 -5.85 -5.12 7.84
CA ILE A 58 -7.05 -4.92 7.03
C ILE A 58 -8.06 -5.97 7.46
N GLU A 59 -9.11 -5.54 8.12
CA GLU A 59 -10.10 -6.41 8.74
C GLU A 59 -11.35 -6.52 7.87
N GLY A 60 -11.77 -7.75 7.59
CA GLY A 60 -13.09 -8.10 7.07
C GLY A 60 -14.08 -8.38 8.21
N ARG A 61 -15.13 -9.13 7.91
CA ARG A 61 -16.10 -9.60 8.93
C ARG A 61 -15.48 -10.68 9.82
N HIS A 62 -14.83 -11.66 9.22
CA HIS A 62 -14.23 -12.84 9.83
C HIS A 62 -12.72 -12.86 9.66
N ASP A 63 -12.24 -12.49 8.46
CA ASP A 63 -10.83 -12.65 8.09
C ASP A 63 -10.07 -11.32 8.18
N ALA A 64 -8.75 -11.39 8.24
CA ALA A 64 -7.88 -10.23 8.15
C ALA A 64 -6.61 -10.50 7.32
N ILE A 65 -6.07 -9.42 6.76
CA ILE A 65 -4.75 -9.37 6.12
C ILE A 65 -3.86 -8.42 6.91
N LEU A 66 -2.67 -8.86 7.29
CA LEU A 66 -1.63 -7.99 7.82
C LEU A 66 -0.72 -7.53 6.68
N VAL A 67 -0.42 -6.23 6.63
CA VAL A 67 0.60 -5.65 5.75
C VAL A 67 1.82 -5.27 6.60
N ASN A 68 2.99 -5.80 6.23
CA ASN A 68 4.31 -5.64 6.87
C ASN A 68 4.41 -6.21 8.28
N ALA A 69 5.59 -6.74 8.61
CA ALA A 69 5.83 -7.54 9.81
C ALA A 69 6.67 -6.85 10.90
N GLN A 70 7.03 -5.57 10.70
CA GLN A 70 7.96 -4.83 11.56
C GLN A 70 9.39 -5.40 11.56
N PHE A 71 10.31 -4.61 12.13
CA PHE A 71 11.73 -4.94 12.17
C PHE A 71 12.10 -5.87 13.33
N GLY A 72 11.72 -5.50 14.56
CA GLY A 72 12.13 -6.19 15.78
C GLY A 72 11.12 -7.21 16.28
N ALA A 73 11.60 -8.26 16.94
CA ALA A 73 10.74 -9.30 17.52
C ALA A 73 9.77 -8.76 18.59
N ALA A 74 10.13 -7.73 19.36
CA ALA A 74 9.22 -7.08 20.31
C ALA A 74 8.03 -6.40 19.63
N ASP A 75 8.25 -5.63 18.56
CA ASP A 75 7.15 -4.99 17.81
C ASP A 75 6.29 -6.02 17.08
N ALA A 76 6.90 -7.09 16.56
CA ALA A 76 6.16 -8.21 16.00
C ALA A 76 5.27 -8.91 17.04
N ARG A 77 5.69 -9.02 18.31
CA ARG A 77 4.84 -9.54 19.39
C ARG A 77 3.65 -8.62 19.69
N ARG A 78 3.86 -7.30 19.66
CA ARG A 78 2.75 -6.33 19.80
C ARG A 78 1.77 -6.43 18.63
N LEU A 79 2.24 -6.74 17.42
CA LEU A 79 1.36 -7.07 16.30
C LEU A 79 0.56 -8.36 16.55
N VAL A 80 1.17 -9.41 17.11
CA VAL A 80 0.46 -10.64 17.50
C VAL A 80 -0.68 -10.32 18.46
N GLU A 81 -0.42 -9.50 19.48
CA GLU A 81 -1.44 -9.05 20.43
C GLU A 81 -2.57 -8.26 19.76
N LEU A 82 -2.23 -7.33 18.87
CA LEU A 82 -3.20 -6.55 18.10
C LEU A 82 -4.09 -7.45 17.24
N ILE A 83 -3.51 -8.46 16.57
CA ILE A 83 -4.26 -9.40 15.73
C ILE A 83 -5.17 -10.28 16.59
N HIS A 84 -4.71 -10.79 17.73
CA HIS A 84 -5.59 -11.53 18.64
C HIS A 84 -6.73 -10.67 19.18
N ALA A 85 -6.46 -9.42 19.53
CA ALA A 85 -7.47 -8.48 20.01
C ALA A 85 -8.54 -8.14 18.97
N SER A 86 -8.21 -8.21 17.67
CA SER A 86 -9.18 -7.98 16.59
C SER A 86 -10.28 -9.06 16.52
N GLY A 87 -10.00 -10.26 17.05
CA GLY A 87 -10.89 -11.42 16.94
C GLY A 87 -11.02 -11.98 15.51
N LYS A 88 -10.21 -11.49 14.55
CA LYS A 88 -10.22 -11.94 13.16
C LYS A 88 -9.31 -13.15 12.94
N GLN A 89 -9.65 -13.99 11.97
CA GLN A 89 -8.74 -14.99 11.44
C GLN A 89 -7.72 -14.32 10.52
N LEU A 90 -6.45 -14.31 10.90
CA LEU A 90 -5.39 -13.87 10.01
C LEU A 90 -5.18 -14.90 8.90
N THR A 91 -5.54 -14.55 7.66
CA THR A 91 -5.43 -15.48 6.52
C THR A 91 -4.19 -15.21 5.68
N THR A 92 -3.72 -13.97 5.64
CA THR A 92 -2.59 -13.55 4.81
C THR A 92 -1.74 -12.49 5.52
N ILE A 93 -0.42 -12.63 5.42
CA ILE A 93 0.56 -11.59 5.75
C ILE A 93 1.22 -11.19 4.43
N TYR A 94 1.06 -9.93 4.03
CA TYR A 94 1.65 -9.36 2.83
C TYR A 94 2.86 -8.49 3.18
N ILE A 95 4.00 -8.75 2.56
CA ILE A 95 5.21 -7.94 2.68
C ILE A 95 5.34 -7.06 1.43
N SER A 96 5.32 -5.75 1.63
CA SER A 96 5.29 -4.79 0.52
C SER A 96 6.66 -4.44 -0.07
N HIS A 97 7.73 -4.62 0.71
CA HIS A 97 9.10 -4.26 0.31
C HIS A 97 10.15 -5.21 0.87
N GLY A 98 11.32 -5.24 0.23
CA GLY A 98 12.37 -6.22 0.49
C GLY A 98 13.35 -5.87 1.60
N ASP A 99 13.19 -4.70 2.24
CA ASP A 99 14.05 -4.30 3.34
C ASP A 99 13.68 -4.96 4.67
N PRO A 100 14.66 -5.22 5.56
CA PRO A 100 14.47 -5.98 6.80
C PRO A 100 13.32 -5.54 7.70
N ASP A 101 13.09 -4.25 7.79
CA ASP A 101 12.05 -3.65 8.64
C ASP A 101 10.63 -3.99 8.17
N TYR A 102 10.47 -4.44 6.92
CA TYR A 102 9.21 -4.95 6.42
C TYR A 102 8.96 -6.42 6.79
N TYR A 103 9.99 -7.24 7.04
CA TYR A 103 9.83 -8.70 7.09
C TYR A 103 10.56 -9.44 8.22
N PHE A 104 11.49 -8.82 8.96
CA PHE A 104 12.24 -9.52 10.01
C PHE A 104 11.33 -10.05 11.13
N GLY A 105 10.25 -9.34 11.48
CA GLY A 105 9.26 -9.82 12.45
C GLY A 105 8.45 -11.04 12.00
N LEU A 106 8.60 -11.54 10.77
CA LEU A 106 7.82 -12.66 10.25
C LEU A 106 7.99 -13.96 11.04
N ALA A 107 9.16 -14.23 11.63
CA ALA A 107 9.34 -15.44 12.43
C ALA A 107 8.34 -15.50 13.59
N THR A 108 8.25 -14.40 14.35
CA THR A 108 7.31 -14.22 15.46
C THR A 108 5.86 -14.37 15.01
N LEU A 109 5.50 -13.73 13.90
CA LEU A 109 4.13 -13.79 13.37
C LEU A 109 3.77 -15.17 12.83
N HIS A 110 4.71 -15.85 12.18
CA HIS A 110 4.50 -17.19 11.63
C HIS A 110 4.32 -18.23 12.74
N ASP A 111 5.07 -18.10 13.85
CA ASP A 111 4.89 -18.97 15.01
C ASP A 111 3.51 -18.80 15.66
N ALA A 112 2.99 -17.56 15.72
CA ALA A 112 1.67 -17.26 16.27
C ALA A 112 0.51 -17.63 15.32
N PHE A 113 0.72 -17.49 14.00
CA PHE A 113 -0.31 -17.70 12.97
C PHE A 113 0.20 -18.65 11.86
N PRO A 114 0.45 -19.93 12.16
CA PRO A 114 1.06 -20.86 11.21
C PRO A 114 0.20 -21.15 9.97
N GLN A 115 -1.10 -20.84 10.03
CA GLN A 115 -2.04 -21.01 8.93
C GLN A 115 -2.11 -19.81 7.98
N ALA A 116 -1.57 -18.65 8.38
CA ALA A 116 -1.58 -17.46 7.53
C ALA A 116 -0.56 -17.63 6.40
N ARG A 117 -1.00 -17.37 5.16
CA ARG A 117 -0.08 -17.36 4.01
C ARG A 117 0.80 -16.12 4.08
N ILE A 118 2.11 -16.30 3.97
CA ILE A 118 3.07 -15.19 3.93
C ILE A 118 3.46 -14.97 2.48
N VAL A 119 3.10 -13.82 1.91
CA VAL A 119 3.23 -13.54 0.48
C VAL A 119 3.86 -12.18 0.19
N ALA A 120 4.54 -12.06 -0.93
CA ALA A 120 5.08 -10.81 -1.47
C ALA A 120 5.15 -10.87 -3.00
N THR A 121 5.42 -9.75 -3.68
CA THR A 121 5.63 -9.76 -5.13
C THR A 121 6.86 -10.58 -5.52
N ALA A 122 6.93 -11.06 -6.76
CA ALA A 122 8.10 -11.80 -7.24
C ALA A 122 9.41 -10.99 -7.10
N GLN A 123 9.34 -9.68 -7.34
CA GLN A 123 10.45 -8.75 -7.20
C GLN A 123 10.90 -8.63 -5.74
N THR A 124 9.95 -8.49 -4.80
CA THR A 124 10.24 -8.43 -3.36
C THR A 124 10.84 -9.74 -2.86
N VAL A 125 10.28 -10.90 -3.25
CA VAL A 125 10.82 -12.22 -2.88
C VAL A 125 12.24 -12.38 -3.42
N ALA A 126 12.49 -12.05 -4.67
CA ALA A 126 13.82 -12.13 -5.27
C ALA A 126 14.83 -11.24 -4.54
N HIS A 127 14.44 -10.00 -4.20
CA HIS A 127 15.29 -9.10 -3.44
C HIS A 127 15.64 -9.67 -2.05
N ILE A 128 14.64 -10.16 -1.30
CA ILE A 128 14.86 -10.77 0.02
C ILE A 128 15.80 -11.97 -0.09
N GLN A 129 15.59 -12.85 -1.06
CA GLN A 129 16.46 -14.02 -1.28
C GLN A 129 17.91 -13.61 -1.52
N GLN A 130 18.14 -12.53 -2.27
CA GLN A 130 19.47 -12.02 -2.58
C GLN A 130 20.14 -11.33 -1.38
N THR A 131 19.38 -10.59 -0.56
CA THR A 131 19.97 -9.68 0.43
C THR A 131 19.88 -10.15 1.88
N GLN A 132 19.01 -11.12 2.20
CA GLN A 132 18.71 -11.51 3.59
C GLN A 132 19.95 -11.85 4.44
N ALA A 133 20.92 -12.58 3.88
CA ALA A 133 22.09 -13.03 4.64
C ALA A 133 23.00 -11.86 5.02
N GLY A 134 23.25 -10.95 4.05
CA GLY A 134 24.03 -9.74 4.29
C GLY A 134 23.31 -8.77 5.24
N LYS A 135 22.00 -8.57 5.05
CA LYS A 135 21.20 -7.71 5.93
C LYS A 135 21.15 -8.27 7.35
N LEU A 136 20.98 -9.59 7.54
CA LEU A 136 21.01 -10.21 8.88
C LEU A 136 22.40 -10.09 9.53
N ALA A 137 23.49 -10.32 8.78
CA ALA A 137 24.84 -10.15 9.30
C ALA A 137 25.11 -8.70 9.74
N TYR A 138 24.57 -7.72 9.02
CA TYR A 138 24.71 -6.31 9.37
C TYR A 138 23.83 -5.92 10.57
N TRP A 139 22.55 -6.25 10.54
CA TRP A 139 21.57 -5.79 11.52
C TRP A 139 21.55 -6.62 12.81
N GLY A 140 21.74 -7.94 12.72
CA GLY A 140 21.65 -8.87 13.85
C GLY A 140 22.44 -8.40 15.09
N PRO A 141 23.74 -8.05 14.97
CA PRO A 141 24.53 -7.56 16.09
C PRO A 141 23.99 -6.27 16.74
N LYS A 142 23.17 -5.48 16.02
CA LYS A 142 22.61 -4.20 16.49
C LYS A 142 21.23 -4.34 17.14
N MET A 143 20.57 -5.49 16.97
CA MET A 143 19.18 -5.71 17.42
C MET A 143 19.08 -6.35 18.80
N GLY A 144 20.16 -6.90 19.36
CA GLY A 144 20.12 -7.51 20.69
C GLY A 144 19.08 -8.64 20.79
N ALA A 145 18.13 -8.51 21.71
CA ALA A 145 17.06 -9.51 21.89
C ALA A 145 15.97 -9.47 20.79
N ASP A 146 15.97 -8.45 19.93
CA ASP A 146 14.99 -8.29 18.86
C ASP A 146 15.39 -8.95 17.54
N VAL A 147 16.57 -9.59 17.48
CA VAL A 147 17.01 -10.36 16.32
C VAL A 147 15.97 -11.43 15.98
N PRO A 148 15.59 -11.59 14.70
CA PRO A 148 14.66 -12.64 14.31
C PRO A 148 15.24 -14.03 14.57
N ALA A 149 14.45 -14.94 15.15
CA ALA A 149 14.87 -16.31 15.42
C ALA A 149 15.25 -17.09 14.14
N ARG A 150 14.61 -16.74 13.01
CA ARG A 150 14.91 -17.23 11.66
C ARG A 150 14.45 -16.19 10.64
N ILE A 151 15.04 -16.20 9.45
CA ILE A 151 14.44 -15.46 8.34
C ILE A 151 13.33 -16.31 7.72
N VAL A 152 12.17 -15.69 7.54
CA VAL A 152 11.05 -16.27 6.79
C VAL A 152 10.96 -15.53 5.46
N VAL A 153 11.20 -16.24 4.35
CA VAL A 153 11.06 -15.68 3.00
C VAL A 153 9.60 -15.85 2.56
N PRO A 154 8.89 -14.78 2.16
CA PRO A 154 7.53 -14.90 1.65
C PRO A 154 7.43 -15.77 0.39
N GLN A 155 6.27 -16.38 0.18
CA GLN A 155 5.93 -17.00 -1.10
C GLN A 155 5.60 -15.92 -2.14
N VAL A 156 5.81 -16.22 -3.42
CA VAL A 156 5.39 -15.30 -4.49
C VAL A 156 3.88 -15.23 -4.52
N LEU A 157 3.34 -14.01 -4.49
CA LEU A 157 1.93 -13.73 -4.69
C LEU A 157 1.57 -14.01 -6.15
N ASP A 158 0.54 -14.83 -6.34
CA ASP A 158 -0.06 -15.04 -7.66
C ASP A 158 -0.88 -13.81 -8.08
N GLY A 159 -0.55 -13.24 -9.23
CA GLY A 159 -1.27 -12.11 -9.81
C GLY A 159 -0.91 -10.75 -9.19
N ASP A 160 -1.85 -9.81 -9.27
CA ASP A 160 -1.64 -8.39 -8.98
C ASP A 160 -2.56 -7.86 -7.86
N ALA A 161 -3.15 -8.75 -7.07
CA ALA A 161 -4.06 -8.37 -6.00
C ALA A 161 -4.11 -9.39 -4.87
N LEU A 162 -4.40 -8.89 -3.67
CA LEU A 162 -4.87 -9.71 -2.55
C LEU A 162 -6.39 -9.81 -2.58
N GLN A 163 -6.93 -10.86 -1.96
CA GLN A 163 -8.36 -11.09 -1.81
C GLN A 163 -8.71 -11.17 -0.33
N LEU A 164 -9.72 -10.42 0.11
CA LEU A 164 -10.27 -10.48 1.46
C LEU A 164 -11.80 -10.53 1.38
N GLU A 165 -12.39 -11.68 1.73
CA GLU A 165 -13.85 -11.89 1.72
C GLU A 165 -14.55 -11.47 0.42
N GLY A 166 -13.95 -11.81 -0.72
CA GLY A 166 -14.45 -11.45 -2.05
C GLY A 166 -14.14 -10.03 -2.51
N GLN A 167 -13.45 -9.23 -1.68
CA GLN A 167 -12.93 -7.92 -2.08
C GLN A 167 -11.52 -8.02 -2.62
N ARG A 168 -11.33 -7.42 -3.79
CA ARG A 168 -10.03 -7.31 -4.45
C ARG A 168 -9.26 -6.09 -4.00
N LEU A 169 -8.02 -6.31 -3.57
CA LEU A 169 -7.08 -5.30 -3.10
C LEU A 169 -5.88 -5.25 -4.06
N PRO A 170 -5.92 -4.43 -5.12
CA PRO A 170 -4.84 -4.38 -6.11
C PRO A 170 -3.53 -3.87 -5.54
N LEU A 171 -2.44 -4.42 -6.05
CA LEU A 171 -1.10 -3.85 -5.95
C LEU A 171 -0.93 -2.82 -7.06
N ILE A 172 -0.56 -1.60 -6.71
CA ILE A 172 -0.31 -0.51 -7.66
C ILE A 172 1.20 -0.33 -7.83
N GLY A 173 1.67 -0.27 -9.07
CA GLY A 173 3.07 -0.04 -9.42
C GLY A 173 3.76 -1.21 -10.14
N LEU A 174 3.17 -2.40 -10.18
CA LEU A 174 3.75 -3.60 -10.82
C LEU A 174 4.02 -3.44 -12.33
N ASP A 175 3.27 -2.57 -13.00
CA ASP A 175 3.40 -2.22 -14.41
C ASP A 175 4.27 -0.97 -14.64
N GLY A 176 4.89 -0.45 -13.58
CA GLY A 176 5.70 0.76 -13.60
C GLY A 176 7.20 0.52 -13.82
N PRO A 177 7.99 1.60 -13.88
CA PRO A 177 9.45 1.52 -14.03
C PRO A 177 10.17 0.92 -12.82
N THR A 178 9.54 0.91 -11.64
CA THR A 178 10.06 0.35 -10.38
C THR A 178 9.06 -0.66 -9.80
N PRO A 179 8.90 -1.83 -10.43
CA PRO A 179 7.87 -2.82 -10.04
C PRO A 179 8.15 -3.50 -8.69
N ASP A 180 9.33 -3.30 -8.13
CA ASP A 180 9.75 -3.67 -6.77
C ASP A 180 9.24 -2.70 -5.68
N ARG A 181 8.63 -1.57 -6.07
CA ARG A 181 8.14 -0.51 -5.17
C ARG A 181 6.64 -0.32 -5.32
N THR A 182 5.88 -1.32 -4.86
CA THR A 182 4.41 -1.32 -4.94
C THR A 182 3.75 -0.75 -3.68
N VAL A 183 2.49 -0.38 -3.79
CA VAL A 183 1.60 -0.11 -2.65
C VAL A 183 0.33 -0.96 -2.79
N LEU A 184 -0.32 -1.27 -1.68
CA LEU A 184 -1.62 -1.94 -1.69
C LEU A 184 -2.75 -0.90 -1.72
N TRP A 185 -3.69 -1.05 -2.65
CA TRP A 185 -4.91 -0.23 -2.75
C TRP A 185 -6.10 -0.99 -2.17
N VAL A 186 -6.87 -0.33 -1.30
CA VAL A 186 -8.11 -0.83 -0.71
C VAL A 186 -9.27 0.00 -1.26
N PRO A 187 -9.93 -0.42 -2.36
CA PRO A 187 -10.87 0.43 -3.10
C PRO A 187 -12.08 0.87 -2.29
N SER A 188 -12.65 -0.02 -1.47
CA SER A 188 -13.84 0.24 -0.66
C SER A 188 -13.61 1.35 0.38
N LEU A 189 -12.36 1.54 0.82
CA LEU A 189 -11.97 2.58 1.77
C LEU A 189 -11.30 3.79 1.11
N ARG A 190 -11.03 3.71 -0.20
CA ARG A 190 -10.13 4.62 -0.90
C ARG A 190 -8.81 4.78 -0.14
N ALA A 191 -8.20 3.67 0.30
CA ALA A 191 -7.02 3.69 1.13
C ALA A 191 -5.78 3.10 0.43
N ILE A 192 -4.65 3.79 0.57
CA ILE A 192 -3.32 3.28 0.16
C ILE A 192 -2.57 2.86 1.42
N VAL A 193 -1.97 1.67 1.44
CA VAL A 193 -1.22 1.18 2.60
C VAL A 193 0.09 0.49 2.22
N GLY A 194 1.06 0.59 3.14
CA GLY A 194 2.16 -0.35 3.30
C GLY A 194 3.37 -0.19 2.40
N GLY A 195 3.33 0.55 1.28
CA GLY A 195 4.46 0.61 0.35
C GLY A 195 5.53 1.66 0.66
N ILE A 196 6.79 1.30 0.38
CA ILE A 196 7.98 2.17 0.45
C ILE A 196 7.86 3.52 -0.29
N PRO A 197 7.07 3.69 -1.38
CA PRO A 197 7.02 4.98 -2.08
C PRO A 197 6.44 6.15 -1.28
N VAL A 198 5.83 5.92 -0.12
CA VAL A 198 5.15 6.99 0.63
C VAL A 198 5.74 7.10 2.02
N VAL A 199 6.24 8.29 2.36
CA VAL A 199 6.81 8.65 3.65
C VAL A 199 6.08 9.89 4.20
N ALA A 200 6.03 10.11 5.52
CA ALA A 200 5.48 11.34 6.09
C ALA A 200 6.14 11.78 7.39
N GLY A 201 6.41 13.07 7.56
CA GLY A 201 6.86 13.64 8.84
C GLY A 201 8.31 13.33 9.24
N GLU A 202 9.07 12.67 8.37
CA GLU A 202 10.49 12.40 8.54
C GLU A 202 11.26 12.63 7.23
N HIS A 203 12.57 12.78 7.34
CA HIS A 203 13.46 12.87 6.19
C HIS A 203 13.39 11.59 5.36
N VAL A 204 12.98 11.74 4.09
CA VAL A 204 12.80 10.61 3.16
C VAL A 204 14.15 9.96 2.86
N TRP A 205 14.16 8.63 2.90
CA TRP A 205 15.31 7.82 2.52
C TRP A 205 15.52 7.86 1.00
N MET A 206 16.56 8.58 0.56
CA MET A 206 16.89 8.77 -0.86
C MET A 206 18.05 7.88 -1.33
N ALA A 207 18.71 7.17 -0.42
CA ALA A 207 19.93 6.41 -0.71
C ALA A 207 19.72 5.26 -1.72
N ASP A 208 18.52 4.70 -1.81
CA ASP A 208 18.21 3.64 -2.78
C ASP A 208 17.78 4.17 -4.15
N THR A 209 17.57 5.48 -4.29
CA THR A 209 17.15 6.12 -5.55
C THR A 209 18.23 7.06 -6.07
N GLN A 210 19.40 6.55 -6.38
CA GLN A 210 20.60 7.37 -6.58
C GLN A 210 20.64 8.20 -7.87
N THR A 211 19.69 8.02 -8.79
CA THR A 211 19.72 8.65 -10.12
C THR A 211 18.57 9.63 -10.34
N PRO A 212 18.74 10.66 -11.19
CA PRO A 212 17.63 11.53 -11.60
C PRO A 212 16.46 10.76 -12.21
N LYS A 213 16.75 9.67 -12.94
CA LYS A 213 15.73 8.77 -13.48
C LYS A 213 14.92 8.10 -12.37
N SER A 214 15.57 7.54 -11.35
CA SER A 214 14.86 6.91 -10.23
C SER A 214 13.97 7.89 -9.45
N HIS A 215 14.38 9.16 -9.33
CA HIS A 215 13.52 10.20 -8.74
C HIS A 215 12.32 10.54 -9.62
N THR A 216 12.53 10.65 -10.94
CA THR A 216 11.45 10.88 -11.91
C THR A 216 10.43 9.74 -11.89
N ASP A 217 10.91 8.49 -11.87
CA ASP A 217 10.10 7.28 -11.81
C ASP A 217 9.29 7.21 -10.49
N TRP A 218 9.89 7.61 -9.37
CA TRP A 218 9.20 7.70 -8.08
C TRP A 218 8.12 8.80 -8.09
N LEU A 219 8.43 9.99 -8.62
CA LEU A 219 7.45 11.07 -8.77
C LEU A 219 6.27 10.66 -9.66
N GLN A 220 6.52 9.90 -10.73
CA GLN A 220 5.45 9.34 -11.58
C GLN A 220 4.58 8.35 -10.81
N THR A 221 5.18 7.50 -9.97
CA THR A 221 4.45 6.58 -9.09
C THR A 221 3.54 7.36 -8.14
N LEU A 222 4.07 8.38 -7.45
CA LEU A 222 3.29 9.25 -6.56
C LEU A 222 2.12 9.95 -7.28
N GLN A 223 2.34 10.40 -8.51
CA GLN A 223 1.28 11.00 -9.33
C GLN A 223 0.15 9.99 -9.65
N ARG A 224 0.50 8.74 -10.00
CA ARG A 224 -0.48 7.67 -10.22
C ARG A 224 -1.30 7.39 -8.95
N LEU A 225 -0.65 7.38 -7.79
CA LEU A 225 -1.31 7.19 -6.49
C LEU A 225 -2.26 8.35 -6.16
N GLN A 226 -1.87 9.59 -6.45
CA GLN A 226 -2.74 10.75 -6.28
C GLN A 226 -3.98 10.69 -7.17
N ALA A 227 -3.85 10.17 -8.40
CA ALA A 227 -4.97 10.03 -9.34
C ALA A 227 -6.08 9.06 -8.84
N LEU A 228 -5.75 8.13 -7.94
CA LEU A 228 -6.73 7.28 -7.26
C LEU A 228 -7.64 8.06 -6.29
N LYS A 229 -7.29 9.32 -5.99
CA LYS A 229 -7.98 10.19 -5.03
C LYS A 229 -8.15 9.49 -3.68
N PRO A 230 -7.09 9.02 -3.01
CA PRO A 230 -7.21 8.36 -1.71
C PRO A 230 -7.85 9.28 -0.67
N LYS A 231 -8.61 8.71 0.26
CA LYS A 231 -9.04 9.38 1.49
C LYS A 231 -8.06 9.13 2.63
N VAL A 232 -7.54 7.90 2.68
CA VAL A 232 -6.59 7.45 3.70
C VAL A 232 -5.31 7.03 2.99
N VAL A 233 -4.18 7.41 3.55
CA VAL A 233 -2.87 6.97 3.08
C VAL A 233 -2.07 6.63 4.33
N VAL A 234 -1.73 5.36 4.51
CA VAL A 234 -0.80 4.93 5.55
C VAL A 234 0.58 4.79 4.90
N PRO A 235 1.51 5.72 5.14
CA PRO A 235 2.86 5.67 4.58
C PRO A 235 3.60 4.41 5.01
N GLY A 236 4.55 3.94 4.20
CA GLY A 236 5.46 2.86 4.58
C GLY A 236 6.28 3.24 5.81
N HIS A 237 6.69 4.51 5.90
CA HIS A 237 7.32 5.11 7.07
C HIS A 237 6.68 6.44 7.43
N TYR A 238 6.47 6.70 8.73
CA TYR A 238 6.02 8.01 9.14
C TYR A 238 6.41 8.37 10.56
N ALA A 239 6.63 9.65 10.83
CA ALA A 239 6.85 10.14 12.18
C ALA A 239 5.53 10.17 13.00
N PRO A 240 5.57 9.95 14.33
CA PRO A 240 4.40 10.12 15.19
C PRO A 240 3.71 11.47 14.98
N GLY A 241 2.39 11.45 14.78
CA GLY A 241 1.59 12.65 14.53
C GLY A 241 1.54 13.12 13.06
N ALA A 242 2.24 12.44 12.14
CA ALA A 242 2.09 12.70 10.71
C ALA A 242 0.67 12.40 10.22
N ALA A 243 0.20 13.17 9.24
CA ALA A 243 -1.11 12.96 8.63
C ALA A 243 -1.15 11.65 7.82
N LEU A 244 -2.20 10.87 8.01
CA LEU A 244 -2.45 9.60 7.29
C LEU A 244 -3.46 9.77 6.15
N ASP A 245 -3.29 10.85 5.38
CA ASP A 245 -4.18 11.22 4.28
C ASP A 245 -3.38 11.53 3.00
N ALA A 246 -4.08 11.96 1.94
CA ALA A 246 -3.49 12.26 0.64
C ALA A 246 -2.36 13.32 0.68
N SER A 247 -2.20 14.08 1.76
CA SER A 247 -1.06 14.98 1.97
C SER A 247 0.28 14.27 2.07
N ALA A 248 0.34 13.01 2.55
CA ALA A 248 1.58 12.24 2.60
C ALA A 248 2.21 12.02 1.22
N LEU A 249 1.38 11.83 0.19
CA LEU A 249 1.83 11.71 -1.20
C LEU A 249 2.46 13.03 -1.70
N ARG A 250 1.87 14.16 -1.33
CA ARG A 250 2.41 15.48 -1.67
C ARG A 250 3.71 15.73 -0.92
N PHE A 251 3.74 15.43 0.37
CA PHE A 251 4.94 15.56 1.21
C PHE A 251 6.13 14.82 0.58
N THR A 252 5.97 13.54 0.23
CA THR A 252 7.06 12.76 -0.37
C THR A 252 7.51 13.37 -1.69
N ALA A 253 6.57 13.75 -2.57
CA ALA A 253 6.88 14.35 -3.86
C ALA A 253 7.63 15.69 -3.74
N ASP A 254 7.20 16.54 -2.81
CA ASP A 254 7.82 17.84 -2.57
C ASP A 254 9.21 17.70 -1.93
N TYR A 255 9.38 16.70 -1.06
CA TYR A 255 10.69 16.36 -0.51
C TYR A 255 11.68 15.92 -1.59
N ILE A 256 11.29 15.02 -2.49
CA ILE A 256 12.15 14.57 -3.60
C ILE A 256 12.60 15.77 -4.45
N ARG A 257 11.67 16.66 -4.82
CA ARG A 257 12.00 17.87 -5.60
C ARG A 257 12.92 18.81 -4.84
N ALA A 258 12.72 18.98 -3.54
CA ALA A 258 13.58 19.80 -2.71
C ALA A 258 14.99 19.19 -2.59
N PHE A 259 15.07 17.88 -2.39
CA PHE A 259 16.34 17.14 -2.32
C PHE A 259 17.12 17.30 -3.63
N ASP A 260 16.48 17.11 -4.79
CA ASP A 260 17.10 17.32 -6.10
C ASP A 260 17.63 18.76 -6.27
N ALA A 261 16.81 19.75 -5.91
CA ALA A 261 17.17 21.15 -6.04
C ALA A 261 18.37 21.53 -5.15
N GLU A 262 18.45 20.99 -3.93
CA GLU A 262 19.55 21.28 -3.03
C GLU A 262 20.79 20.42 -3.33
N ALA A 263 20.64 19.17 -3.75
CA ALA A 263 21.76 18.29 -4.12
C ALA A 263 22.56 18.83 -5.30
N ALA A 264 21.87 19.48 -6.25
CA ALA A 264 22.49 20.16 -7.39
C ALA A 264 23.34 21.39 -6.99
N LYS A 265 23.01 22.05 -5.87
CA LYS A 265 23.73 23.23 -5.37
C LYS A 265 24.81 22.88 -4.37
N ALA A 266 24.58 21.84 -3.56
CA ALA A 266 25.45 21.45 -2.48
C ALA A 266 26.77 20.87 -3.00
N LYS A 267 27.89 21.32 -2.43
CA LYS A 267 29.22 20.82 -2.77
C LYS A 267 29.45 19.40 -2.24
N ASP A 268 29.00 19.14 -1.02
CA ASP A 268 29.23 17.92 -0.24
C ASP A 268 27.99 17.54 0.57
N SER A 269 28.02 16.38 1.24
CA SER A 269 26.89 15.87 2.00
C SER A 269 26.53 16.79 3.17
N ALA A 270 27.51 17.38 3.84
CA ALA A 270 27.29 18.31 4.94
C ALA A 270 26.51 19.56 4.50
N ALA A 271 26.86 20.14 3.34
CA ALA A 271 26.13 21.26 2.75
C ALA A 271 24.70 20.87 2.36
N LEU A 272 24.51 19.66 1.81
CA LEU A 272 23.18 19.15 1.46
C LEU A 272 22.30 18.92 2.70
N VAL A 273 22.84 18.28 3.73
CA VAL A 273 22.17 18.06 5.02
C VAL A 273 21.71 19.39 5.60
N LYS A 274 22.61 20.38 5.68
CA LYS A 274 22.29 21.72 6.18
C LYS A 274 21.18 22.38 5.37
N ALA A 275 21.23 22.31 4.04
CA ALA A 275 20.22 22.91 3.17
C ALA A 275 18.83 22.25 3.36
N MET A 276 18.80 20.92 3.47
CA MET A 276 17.57 20.18 3.71
C MET A 276 16.99 20.43 5.10
N GLN A 277 17.82 20.56 6.13
CA GLN A 277 17.38 20.93 7.48
C GLN A 277 16.85 22.36 7.57
N VAL A 278 17.33 23.29 6.73
CA VAL A 278 16.73 24.63 6.63
C VAL A 278 15.32 24.57 6.04
N ARG A 279 15.11 23.74 5.01
CA ARG A 279 13.79 23.55 4.39
C ARG A 279 12.82 22.78 5.28
N TYR A 280 13.34 21.83 6.05
CA TYR A 280 12.59 20.87 6.83
C TYR A 280 13.13 20.77 8.27
N PRO A 281 13.04 21.84 9.08
CA PRO A 281 13.73 21.92 10.38
C PRO A 281 13.14 21.03 11.47
N THR A 282 11.92 20.50 11.27
CA THR A 282 11.18 19.74 12.28
C THR A 282 11.00 18.27 11.93
N LEU A 283 11.55 17.80 10.80
CA LEU A 283 11.42 16.39 10.42
C LEU A 283 12.29 15.50 11.31
N ALA A 284 11.75 14.34 11.67
CA ALA A 284 12.52 13.27 12.27
C ALA A 284 13.48 12.63 11.24
N GLY A 285 14.28 11.65 11.65
CA GLY A 285 15.08 10.84 10.73
C GLY A 285 16.31 11.55 10.15
N VAL A 286 16.96 12.46 10.89
CA VAL A 286 18.17 13.16 10.42
C VAL A 286 19.27 12.19 9.96
N ALA A 287 19.43 11.05 10.62
CA ALA A 287 20.38 10.02 10.20
C ALA A 287 20.10 9.48 8.77
N SER A 288 18.82 9.36 8.39
CA SER A 288 18.42 8.97 7.03
C SER A 288 18.84 10.02 6.01
N LEU A 289 18.69 11.31 6.34
CA LEU A 289 19.16 12.42 5.50
C LEU A 289 20.69 12.41 5.38
N GLU A 290 21.42 12.24 6.47
CA GLU A 290 22.89 12.24 6.46
C GLU A 290 23.45 11.13 5.56
N LEU A 291 22.90 9.92 5.66
CA LEU A 291 23.31 8.80 4.82
C LEU A 291 22.91 9.04 3.37
N SER A 292 21.66 9.43 3.12
CA SER A 292 21.17 9.75 1.77
C SER A 292 22.02 10.84 1.10
N ALA A 293 22.45 11.85 1.85
CA ALA A 293 23.32 12.91 1.34
C ALA A 293 24.72 12.40 1.00
N LYS A 294 25.34 11.54 1.82
CA LYS A 294 26.64 10.94 1.51
C LYS A 294 26.58 10.13 0.22
N VAL A 295 25.51 9.37 0.02
CA VAL A 295 25.30 8.58 -1.20
C VAL A 295 25.10 9.50 -2.41
N ALA A 296 24.19 10.47 -2.32
CA ALA A 296 23.92 11.41 -3.41
C ALA A 296 25.15 12.26 -3.80
N LYS A 297 26.10 12.47 -2.89
CA LYS A 297 27.34 13.21 -3.14
C LYS A 297 28.54 12.31 -3.47
N GLY A 298 28.35 11.00 -3.56
CA GLY A 298 29.40 10.03 -3.90
C GLY A 298 30.44 9.81 -2.79
N GLU A 299 30.16 10.29 -1.58
CA GLU A 299 31.02 10.13 -0.40
C GLU A 299 30.85 8.76 0.27
N MET A 300 29.77 8.05 -0.08
CA MET A 300 29.48 6.69 0.37
C MET A 300 28.93 5.88 -0.80
N GLN A 301 29.43 4.66 -0.97
CA GLN A 301 28.79 3.66 -1.84
C GLN A 301 27.68 2.98 -1.06
N TRP A 302 26.50 2.88 -1.68
CA TRP A 302 25.34 2.24 -1.09
C TRP A 302 24.86 1.09 -1.99
N PRO A 303 24.82 -0.14 -1.47
CA PRO A 303 24.52 -1.34 -2.24
C PRO A 303 23.04 -1.51 -2.57
#